data_AF-A0A2V2W138-F1
#
_entry.id   AF-A0A2V2W138-F1
#
_cell.length_a   1.000
_cell.length_b   1.000
_cell.length_c   1.000
_cell.angle_alpha   90.00
_cell.angle_beta   90.00
_cell.angle_gamma   90.00
#
_symmetry.space_group_name_H-M   'P 1'
#
loop_
_entity.id
_entity.type
_entity.pdbx_description
1 polymer ?
#
loop_
_entity_poly.entity_id
_entity_poly.type
_entity_poly.pdbx_seq_one_letter_code
_entity_poly.pdbx_strand_id
1 'polypeptide(L)'
;MLELLSTVCRSVHMALTIVDAGQVDTQKNLLDSTGFCSLLRFGDRKKRVLLKANHQLIVYIMCKTGETRAWVFAMAYLMSQCGMEYQEADRHLRQLREFHPSPAQVEIALKFFMHTFETQRAGDRAEEHAYLKFLTQVLSLSLYYRNRLFRDLERLA
;
A
#
# COMPACT_ATOMS: atom_id res chain seq x y z
N MET A 1 3.24 16.52 9.02
CA MET A 1 3.95 16.39 7.72
C MET A 1 4.21 14.93 7.35
N LEU A 2 4.80 14.12 8.25
CA LEU A 2 5.08 12.70 8.00
C LEU A 2 3.80 11.86 7.79
N GLU A 3 2.72 12.13 8.52
CA GLU A 3 1.43 11.45 8.32
C GLU A 3 0.87 11.64 6.91
N LEU A 4 0.87 12.88 6.40
CA LEU A 4 0.42 13.17 5.03
C LEU A 4 1.26 12.41 4.00
N LEU A 5 2.59 12.38 4.17
CA LEU A 5 3.48 11.62 3.30
C LEU A 5 3.16 10.11 3.35
N SER A 6 2.85 9.57 4.53
CA SER A 6 2.45 8.18 4.72
C SER A 6 1.13 7.85 4.02
N THR A 7 0.14 8.74 4.14
CA THR A 7 -1.14 8.59 3.44
C THR A 7 -0.94 8.62 1.93
N VAL A 8 -0.10 9.51 1.41
CA VAL A 8 0.18 9.58 -0.03
C VAL A 8 0.91 8.32 -0.51
N CYS A 9 1.96 7.87 0.19
CA CYS A 9 2.68 6.64 -0.17
C CYS A 9 1.75 5.42 -0.20
N ARG A 10 0.91 5.24 0.84
CA ARG A 10 -0.07 4.15 0.89
C ARG A 10 -1.12 4.25 -0.21
N SER A 11 -1.63 5.45 -0.48
CA SER A 11 -2.64 5.64 -1.53
C SER A 11 -2.08 5.34 -2.92
N VAL A 12 -0.83 5.75 -3.18
CA VAL A 12 -0.11 5.42 -4.43
C VAL A 12 0.12 3.91 -4.54
N HIS A 13 0.57 3.26 -3.48
CA HIS A 13 0.82 1.81 -3.48
C HIS A 13 -0.48 1.00 -3.69
N MET A 14 -1.56 1.35 -2.99
CA MET A 14 -2.88 0.70 -3.17
C MET A 14 -3.44 0.93 -4.58
N ALA A 15 -3.23 2.11 -5.17
CA ALA A 15 -3.64 2.38 -6.54
C ALA A 15 -2.93 1.48 -7.57
N LEU A 16 -1.66 1.11 -7.28
CA LEU A 16 -0.87 0.22 -8.12
C LEU A 16 -1.29 -1.25 -7.95
N THR A 17 -1.54 -1.72 -6.73
CA THR A 17 -1.90 -3.12 -6.46
C THR A 17 -3.31 -3.49 -6.94
N ILE A 18 -4.27 -2.55 -6.93
CA ILE A 18 -5.62 -2.77 -7.48
C ILE A 18 -5.58 -3.09 -8.98
N VAL A 19 -4.58 -2.58 -9.71
CA VAL A 19 -4.41 -2.87 -11.14
C VAL A 19 -3.83 -4.27 -11.36
N ASP A 20 -2.96 -4.73 -10.47
CA ASP A 20 -2.28 -6.03 -10.56
C ASP A 20 -3.22 -7.20 -10.19
N ALA A 21 -4.05 -7.03 -9.15
CA ALA A 21 -5.05 -8.02 -8.74
C ALA A 21 -6.19 -8.21 -9.77
N GLY A 22 -6.37 -7.27 -10.69
CA GLY A 22 -7.32 -7.38 -11.80
C GLY A 22 -6.85 -8.25 -12.96
N GLN A 23 -5.58 -8.70 -12.96
CA GLN A 23 -5.00 -9.51 -14.04
C GLN A 23 -4.99 -11.01 -13.77
N VAL A 24 -5.17 -11.48 -12.53
CA VAL A 24 -4.84 -12.87 -12.20
C VAL A 24 -6.00 -13.86 -12.38
N ASP A 25 -7.28 -13.49 -12.18
CA ASP A 25 -8.31 -14.54 -12.01
C ASP A 25 -9.54 -14.55 -12.92
N THR A 26 -9.73 -13.69 -13.93
CA THR A 26 -10.95 -13.83 -14.77
C THR A 26 -10.94 -13.22 -16.18
N GLN A 27 -9.82 -13.19 -16.89
CA GLN A 27 -9.80 -12.72 -18.29
C GLN A 27 -9.45 -13.82 -19.29
N LYS A 28 -10.31 -14.84 -19.37
CA LYS A 28 -10.41 -15.64 -20.60
C LYS A 28 -11.70 -15.45 -21.40
N ASN A 29 -12.75 -14.83 -20.87
CA ASN A 29 -14.07 -14.92 -21.54
C ASN A 29 -14.98 -13.69 -21.54
N LEU A 30 -14.50 -12.45 -21.35
CA LEU A 30 -15.37 -11.26 -21.46
C LEU A 30 -14.58 -10.00 -21.85
N LEU A 31 -13.83 -10.10 -22.95
CA LEU A 31 -13.39 -8.91 -23.68
C LEU A 31 -14.55 -8.51 -24.59
N ASP A 32 -15.40 -7.62 -24.09
CA ASP A 32 -15.92 -6.47 -24.84
C ASP A 32 -16.87 -5.65 -23.96
N SER A 33 -16.62 -4.34 -23.87
CA SER A 33 -17.55 -3.25 -23.51
C SER A 33 -17.57 -2.59 -22.11
N THR A 34 -16.95 -3.09 -21.03
CA THR A 34 -17.01 -2.36 -19.74
C THR A 34 -15.62 -2.02 -19.18
N GLY A 35 -15.18 -0.77 -19.41
CA GLY A 35 -13.97 -0.22 -18.79
C GLY A 35 -14.08 -0.20 -17.26
N PHE A 36 -13.00 -0.58 -16.57
CA PHE A 36 -12.96 -0.64 -15.11
C PHE A 36 -12.83 0.78 -14.54
N CYS A 37 -13.74 1.15 -13.64
CA CYS A 37 -13.82 2.51 -13.10
C CYS A 37 -13.27 2.51 -11.66
N SER A 38 -11.96 2.69 -11.50
CA SER A 38 -11.33 2.75 -10.19
C SER A 38 -11.50 4.13 -9.56
N LEU A 39 -11.92 4.17 -8.29
CA LEU A 39 -12.10 5.40 -7.55
C LEU A 39 -10.82 5.71 -6.76
N LEU A 40 -9.90 6.44 -7.39
CA LEU A 40 -8.64 6.82 -6.76
C LEU A 40 -8.87 8.02 -5.83
N ARG A 41 -8.49 7.87 -4.55
CA ARG A 41 -8.51 8.97 -3.58
C ARG A 41 -7.12 9.59 -3.50
N PHE A 42 -7.00 10.83 -3.97
CA PHE A 42 -5.83 11.67 -3.75
C PHE A 42 -6.26 12.88 -2.89
N GLY A 43 -6.09 12.77 -1.56
CA GLY A 43 -6.56 13.77 -0.60
C GLY A 43 -8.11 13.85 -0.51
N ASP A 44 -8.63 15.02 -0.11
CA ASP A 44 -10.09 15.26 0.02
C ASP A 44 -10.85 15.32 -1.32
N ARG A 45 -10.16 15.25 -2.45
CA ARG A 45 -10.78 15.30 -3.77
C ARG A 45 -10.95 13.89 -4.34
N LYS A 46 -12.21 13.46 -4.45
CA LYS A 46 -12.60 12.23 -5.16
C LYS A 46 -12.53 12.48 -6.67
N LYS A 47 -11.62 11.83 -7.38
CA LYS A 47 -11.63 11.78 -8.85
C LYS A 47 -11.93 10.36 -9.31
N ARG A 48 -12.93 10.22 -10.17
CA ARG A 48 -13.20 8.96 -10.89
C ARG A 48 -12.33 8.95 -12.14
N VAL A 49 -11.49 7.94 -12.31
CA VAL A 49 -10.68 7.77 -13.52
C VAL A 49 -11.11 6.45 -14.15
N LEU A 50 -11.53 6.51 -15.41
CA LEU A 50 -11.89 5.35 -16.20
C LEU A 50 -10.58 4.76 -16.74
N LEU A 51 -10.12 3.66 -16.15
CA LEU A 51 -8.91 2.98 -16.58
C LEU A 51 -9.29 2.01 -17.69
N LYS A 52 -8.76 2.24 -18.90
CA LYS A 52 -8.82 1.23 -19.96
C LYS A 52 -7.96 0.04 -19.51
N ALA A 53 -8.47 -1.17 -19.71
CA ALA A 53 -8.01 -2.44 -19.11
C ALA A 53 -6.52 -2.83 -19.30
N ASN A 54 -5.72 -2.05 -20.03
CA ASN A 54 -4.32 -2.35 -20.34
C ASN A 54 -3.34 -1.22 -19.98
N HIS A 55 -3.72 -0.25 -19.14
CA HIS A 55 -2.80 0.84 -18.77
C HIS A 55 -2.17 0.55 -17.40
N GLN A 56 -0.89 0.18 -17.42
CA GLN A 56 -0.06 0.21 -16.22
C GLN A 56 -0.03 1.64 -15.69
N LEU A 57 -0.41 1.81 -14.42
CA LEU A 57 -0.54 3.14 -13.81
C LEU A 57 0.87 3.67 -13.51
N ILE A 58 1.33 4.65 -14.27
CA ILE A 58 2.64 5.28 -14.06
C ILE A 58 2.45 6.53 -13.21
N VAL A 59 3.08 6.57 -12.04
CA VAL A 59 3.08 7.75 -11.16
C VAL A 59 4.37 8.54 -11.38
N TYR A 60 4.24 9.74 -11.93
CA TYR A 60 5.36 10.65 -12.13
C TYR A 60 5.58 11.53 -10.90
N ILE A 61 6.72 11.38 -10.24
CA ILE A 61 7.10 12.17 -9.07
C ILE A 61 8.01 13.32 -9.52
N MET A 62 7.58 14.56 -9.31
CA MET A 62 8.34 15.73 -9.75
C MET A 62 8.44 16.82 -8.68
N CYS A 63 9.57 17.52 -8.70
CA CYS A 63 9.74 18.80 -8.04
C CYS A 63 10.51 19.74 -8.98
N LYS A 64 10.73 21.00 -8.58
CA LYS A 64 11.34 22.02 -9.47
C LYS A 64 12.62 21.54 -10.18
N THR A 65 13.51 20.85 -9.47
CA THR A 65 14.75 20.27 -10.05
C THR A 65 14.69 18.75 -10.19
N GLY A 66 13.73 18.11 -9.55
CA GLY A 66 13.63 16.64 -9.46
C GLY A 66 14.66 15.97 -8.54
N GLU A 67 15.52 16.72 -7.85
CA GLU A 67 16.69 16.16 -7.15
C GLU A 67 16.52 16.02 -5.64
N THR A 68 15.70 16.89 -5.05
CA THR A 68 15.62 17.03 -3.59
C THR A 68 14.32 16.44 -3.06
N ARG A 69 13.22 17.19 -3.19
CA ARG A 69 11.90 16.77 -2.70
C ARG A 69 11.37 15.51 -3.36
N ALA A 70 11.60 15.36 -4.67
CA ALA A 70 11.21 14.17 -5.41
C ALA A 70 12.02 12.94 -4.95
N TRP A 71 13.32 13.13 -4.70
CA TRP A 71 14.18 12.09 -4.14
C TRP A 71 13.71 11.66 -2.75
N VAL A 72 13.43 12.61 -1.84
CA VAL A 72 12.93 12.29 -0.49
C VAL A 72 11.65 11.46 -0.56
N PHE A 73 10.71 11.82 -1.43
CA PHE A 73 9.48 11.05 -1.63
C PHE A 73 9.77 9.65 -2.17
N ALA A 74 10.60 9.54 -3.21
CA ALA A 74 10.94 8.25 -3.81
C ALA A 74 11.61 7.33 -2.79
N MET A 75 12.55 7.86 -2.00
CA MET A 75 13.24 7.14 -0.96
C MET A 75 12.28 6.65 0.13
N ALA A 76 11.42 7.54 0.63
CA ALA A 76 10.38 7.22 1.59
C ALA A 76 9.42 6.12 1.07
N TYR A 77 9.05 6.18 -0.21
CA TYR A 77 8.19 5.18 -0.84
C TYR A 77 8.86 3.81 -0.92
N LEU A 78 10.08 3.73 -1.47
CA LEU A 78 10.83 2.48 -1.61
C LEU A 78 11.05 1.80 -0.26
N MET A 79 11.47 2.57 0.75
CA MET A 79 11.72 2.01 2.07
C MET A 79 10.45 1.54 2.77
N SER A 80 9.36 2.31 2.72
CA SER A 80 8.15 2.01 3.49
C SER A 80 7.16 1.06 2.81
N GLN A 81 7.06 1.09 1.47
CA GLN A 81 6.09 0.30 0.71
C GLN A 81 6.73 -0.88 -0.02
N CYS A 82 7.99 -0.74 -0.45
CA CYS A 82 8.73 -1.83 -1.11
C CYS A 82 9.63 -2.60 -0.14
N GLY A 83 9.72 -2.17 1.13
CA GLY A 83 10.52 -2.83 2.16
C GLY A 83 12.03 -2.76 1.93
N MET A 84 12.50 -1.87 1.05
CA MET A 84 13.92 -1.76 0.74
C MET A 84 14.69 -1.10 1.88
N GLU A 85 15.90 -1.58 2.13
CA GLU A 85 16.80 -0.88 3.05
C GLU A 85 17.31 0.44 2.43
N TYR A 86 17.76 1.37 3.27
CA TYR A 86 18.26 2.66 2.80
C TYR A 86 19.34 2.51 1.71
N GLN A 87 20.35 1.67 1.94
CA GLN A 87 21.44 1.52 0.97
C GLN A 87 20.99 0.91 -0.35
N GLU A 88 20.01 0.00 -0.29
CA GLU A 88 19.42 -0.62 -1.47
C GLU A 88 18.61 0.40 -2.28
N ALA A 89 17.72 1.15 -1.62
CA ALA A 89 16.91 2.17 -2.25
C ALA A 89 17.77 3.30 -2.85
N ASP A 90 18.82 3.76 -2.14
CA ASP A 90 19.73 4.80 -2.64
C ASP A 90 20.49 4.31 -3.89
N ARG A 91 21.00 3.07 -3.86
CA ARG A 91 21.66 2.46 -5.02
C ARG A 91 20.71 2.36 -6.21
N HIS A 92 19.47 1.93 -5.97
CA HIS A 92 18.45 1.82 -7.01
C HIS A 92 18.14 3.18 -7.65
N LEU A 93 17.94 4.23 -6.85
CA LEU A 93 17.69 5.57 -7.36
C LEU A 93 18.90 6.12 -8.13
N ARG A 94 20.13 5.91 -7.63
CA ARG A 94 21.36 6.36 -8.29
C ARG A 94 21.63 5.70 -9.64
N GLN A 95 21.12 4.49 -9.87
CA GLN A 95 21.18 3.84 -11.19
C GLN A 95 20.30 4.55 -12.23
N LEU A 96 19.23 5.21 -11.80
CA LEU A 96 18.28 5.88 -12.69
C LEU A 96 18.66 7.34 -12.95
N ARG A 97 19.20 8.02 -11.93
CA ARG A 97 19.62 9.43 -12.02
C ARG A 97 20.65 9.74 -10.95
N GLU A 98 21.55 10.66 -11.25
CA GLU A 98 22.48 11.18 -10.26
C GLU A 98 21.76 12.06 -9.23
N PHE A 99 21.86 11.69 -7.95
CA PHE A 99 21.24 12.41 -6.83
C PHE A 99 22.30 12.83 -5.79
N HIS A 100 22.11 14.03 -5.25
CA HIS A 100 22.97 14.61 -4.21
C HIS A 100 22.11 15.12 -3.04
N PRO A 101 21.45 14.21 -2.29
CA PRO A 101 20.61 14.61 -1.18
C PRO A 101 21.45 15.24 -0.07
N SER A 102 20.93 16.30 0.56
CA SER A 102 21.58 16.90 1.73
C SER A 102 21.39 16.00 2.98
N PRO A 103 22.24 16.10 4.01
CA PRO A 103 22.08 15.33 5.25
C PRO A 103 20.68 15.48 5.87
N ALA A 104 20.10 16.68 5.82
CA ALA A 104 18.75 16.93 6.31
C ALA A 104 17.67 16.17 5.50
N GLN A 105 17.87 15.98 4.20
CA GLN A 105 16.93 15.23 3.35
C GLN A 105 17.00 13.74 3.64
N VAL A 106 18.21 13.22 3.84
CA VAL A 106 18.44 11.84 4.28
C VAL A 106 17.77 11.61 5.63
N GLU A 107 17.97 12.52 6.58
CA GLU A 107 17.36 12.45 7.90
C GLU A 107 15.82 12.42 7.84
N ILE A 108 15.21 13.22 6.97
CA ILE A 108 13.76 13.21 6.77
C ILE A 108 13.28 11.84 6.26
N ALA A 109 13.95 11.25 5.28
CA ALA A 109 13.58 9.94 4.74
C ALA A 109 13.70 8.83 5.80
N LEU A 110 14.76 8.85 6.61
CA LEU A 110 14.96 7.88 7.70
C LEU A 110 13.93 8.05 8.83
N LYS A 111 13.67 9.30 9.26
CA LYS A 111 12.64 9.59 10.26
C LYS A 111 11.26 9.14 9.79
N PHE A 112 10.97 9.32 8.50
CA PHE A 112 9.73 8.84 7.92
C PHE A 112 9.63 7.32 7.98
N PHE A 113 10.68 6.61 7.56
CA PHE A 113 10.69 5.14 7.59
C PHE A 113 10.44 4.59 9.00
N MET A 114 11.14 5.13 10.00
CA MET A 114 10.93 4.77 11.41
C MET A 114 9.48 5.00 11.85
N HIS A 115 8.92 6.17 11.56
CA HIS A 115 7.52 6.48 11.87
C HIS A 115 6.55 5.48 11.21
N THR A 116 6.75 5.15 9.93
CA THR A 116 5.89 4.17 9.23
C THR A 116 6.02 2.77 9.80
N PHE A 117 7.23 2.36 10.17
CA PHE A 117 7.49 1.04 10.74
C PHE A 117 6.85 0.88 12.12
N GLU A 118 6.94 1.92 12.97
CA GLU A 118 6.24 1.94 14.27
C GLU A 118 4.73 1.91 14.10
N THR A 119 4.20 2.66 13.12
CA THR A 119 2.76 2.69 12.84
C THR A 119 2.25 1.34 12.32
N GLN A 120 3.00 0.68 11.43
CA GLN A 120 2.68 -0.67 10.95
C GLN A 120 2.70 -1.67 12.10
N ARG A 121 3.75 -1.69 12.92
CA ARG A 121 3.83 -2.55 14.11
C ARG A 121 2.74 -2.30 15.14
N ALA A 122 2.23 -1.08 15.24
CA ALA A 122 1.09 -0.77 16.11
C ALA A 122 -0.22 -1.32 15.51
N GLY A 123 -0.39 -1.24 14.19
CA GLY A 123 -1.50 -1.84 13.45
C GLY A 123 -1.51 -3.36 13.57
N ASP A 124 -0.38 -4.01 13.28
CA ASP A 124 -0.25 -5.48 13.34
C ASP A 124 -0.59 -6.01 14.73
N ARG A 125 -0.12 -5.34 15.78
CA ARG A 125 -0.46 -5.70 17.18
C ARG A 125 -1.94 -5.49 17.49
N ALA A 126 -2.58 -4.48 16.91
CA ALA A 126 -4.01 -4.25 17.10
C ALA A 126 -4.86 -5.30 16.38
N GLU A 127 -4.46 -5.70 15.16
CA GLU A 127 -5.10 -6.79 14.41
C GLU A 127 -4.93 -8.14 15.11
N GLU A 128 -3.72 -8.44 15.59
CA GLU A 128 -3.44 -9.64 16.38
C GLU A 128 -4.31 -9.68 17.66
N HIS A 129 -4.41 -8.54 18.37
CA HIS A 129 -5.25 -8.45 19.55
C HIS A 129 -6.74 -8.63 19.23
N ALA A 130 -7.21 -8.06 18.11
CA ALA A 130 -8.59 -8.23 17.65
C ALA A 130 -8.88 -9.70 17.28
N TYR A 131 -7.94 -10.37 16.60
CA TYR A 131 -8.03 -11.79 16.26
C TYR A 131 -8.09 -12.65 17.52
N LEU A 132 -7.20 -12.45 18.49
CA LEU A 132 -7.19 -13.18 19.75
C LEU A 132 -8.49 -12.97 20.54
N LYS A 133 -9.01 -11.74 20.56
CA LYS A 133 -10.30 -11.43 21.19
C LYS A 133 -11.45 -12.18 20.51
N PHE A 134 -11.49 -12.19 19.18
CA PHE A 134 -12.49 -12.92 18.41
C PHE A 134 -12.39 -14.43 18.66
N LEU A 135 -11.17 -15.00 18.59
CA LEU A 135 -10.92 -16.41 18.86
C LEU A 135 -11.41 -16.79 20.27
N THR A 136 -11.11 -15.95 21.28
CA THR A 136 -11.56 -16.16 22.65
C THR A 136 -13.10 -16.19 22.74
N GLN A 137 -13.78 -15.27 22.04
CA GLN A 137 -15.25 -15.27 21.98
C GLN A 137 -15.79 -16.55 21.35
N VAL A 138 -15.22 -17.00 20.23
CA VAL A 138 -15.63 -18.24 19.56
C VAL A 138 -15.41 -19.45 20.47
N LEU A 139 -14.25 -19.53 21.14
CA LEU A 139 -13.93 -20.63 22.05
C LEU A 139 -14.83 -20.64 23.31
N SER A 140 -15.31 -19.48 23.75
CA SER A 140 -16.26 -19.38 24.87
C SER A 140 -17.68 -19.84 24.52
N LEU A 141 -18.02 -20.01 23.23
CA LEU A 141 -19.32 -20.53 22.83
C LEU A 141 -19.46 -22.01 23.20
N SER A 142 -20.72 -22.46 23.35
CA SER A 142 -21.00 -23.88 23.54
C SER A 142 -20.56 -24.71 22.33
N LEU A 143 -20.29 -25.99 22.56
CA LEU A 143 -19.86 -26.91 21.50
C LEU A 143 -20.84 -26.95 20.32
N TYR A 144 -22.14 -26.84 20.61
CA TYR A 144 -23.21 -26.77 19.61
C TYR A 144 -23.05 -25.56 18.68
N TYR A 145 -22.86 -24.37 19.24
CA TYR A 145 -22.70 -23.15 18.45
C TYR A 145 -21.40 -23.13 17.65
N ARG A 146 -20.30 -23.65 18.22
CA ARG A 146 -19.03 -23.81 17.49
C ARG A 146 -19.18 -24.73 16.28
N ASN A 147 -19.80 -25.90 16.47
CA ASN A 147 -20.02 -26.86 15.39
C ASN A 147 -20.96 -26.34 14.30
N ARG A 148 -21.93 -25.49 14.67
CA ARG A 148 -22.80 -24.81 13.70
C ARG A 148 -22.01 -23.76 12.90
N LEU A 149 -21.25 -22.91 13.58
CA LEU A 149 -20.40 -21.89 12.94
C LEU A 149 -19.41 -22.54 11.95
N PHE A 150 -18.81 -23.66 12.33
CA PHE A 150 -17.88 -24.40 11.47
C PHE A 150 -18.56 -24.88 10.16
N ARG A 151 -19.76 -25.46 10.27
CA ARG A 151 -20.54 -25.88 9.09
C ARG A 151 -21.00 -24.71 8.23
N ASP A 152 -21.33 -23.58 8.84
CA ASP A 152 -21.74 -22.39 8.09
C ASP A 152 -20.54 -21.78 7.34
N LEU A 153 -19.33 -21.84 7.91
CA LEU A 153 -18.09 -21.44 7.24
C LEU A 153 -17.71 -22.40 6.09
N GLU A 154 -17.84 -23.71 6.27
CA GLU A 154 -17.62 -24.71 5.21
C GLU A 154 -18.53 -24.53 3.99
N ARG A 155 -19.70 -23.89 4.16
CA ARG A 155 -20.63 -23.58 3.07
C ARG A 155 -20.30 -22.30 2.31
N LEU A 156 -19.41 -21.47 2.86
CA LEU A 156 -18.98 -20.18 2.29
C LEU A 156 -17.63 -20.28 1.56
N ALA A 157 -16.88 -21.36 1.77
CA ALA A 157 -15.64 -21.69 1.08
C ALA A 157 -15.92 -22.49 -0.20
#